data_AF-A0A8J3MGU4-F1
#
_entry.id   AF-A0A8J3MGU4-F1
#
_cell.length_a   1.000
_cell.length_b   1.000
_cell.length_c   1.000
_cell.angle_alpha   90.00
_cell.angle_beta   90.00
_cell.angle_gamma   90.00
#
_symmetry.space_group_name_H-M   'P 1'
#
loop_
_entity.id
_entity.type
_entity.pdbx_description
1 polymer ?
#
loop_
_entity_poly.entity_id
_entity_poly.type
_entity_poly.pdbx_seq_one_letter_code
_entity_poly.pdbx_strand_id
1 'polypeptide(L)'
;MCNACGFPARPGVWTEAGAETAMDKMRAQLMQGAVINRLLRPHGLVASDGGTVPGIQLSTMTGATTIVDDLPMLWEEVERQLGHPLDPLAD
;
A
#
# COMPACT_ATOMS: atom_id res chain seq x y z
N MET A 1 11.05 -19.31 -21.28
CA MET A 1 10.73 -17.94 -21.72
C MET A 1 10.63 -17.08 -20.48
N CYS A 2 11.58 -16.16 -20.26
CA CYS A 2 11.60 -15.32 -19.06
C CYS A 2 10.54 -14.22 -19.18
N ASN A 3 9.60 -14.20 -18.23
CA ASN A 3 8.53 -13.21 -18.10
C ASN A 3 9.06 -11.81 -17.67
N ALA A 4 10.26 -11.42 -18.11
CA ALA A 4 11.06 -10.36 -17.52
C ALA A 4 11.29 -9.14 -18.44
N CYS A 5 10.46 -8.96 -19.49
CA CYS A 5 10.68 -7.90 -20.51
C CYS A 5 9.42 -7.12 -20.92
N GLY A 6 8.22 -7.38 -20.36
CA GLY A 6 6.96 -6.77 -20.84
C GLY A 6 6.12 -6.13 -19.73
N PHE A 7 6.09 -4.81 -19.66
CA PHE A 7 5.18 -4.00 -18.82
C PHE A 7 3.90 -3.67 -19.65
N PRO A 8 2.69 -3.57 -19.06
CA PRO A 8 2.42 -2.49 -18.13
C PRO A 8 1.65 -2.93 -16.87
N ALA A 9 2.28 -2.89 -15.70
CA ALA A 9 1.51 -2.93 -14.46
C ALA A 9 1.04 -1.49 -14.14
N ARG A 10 -0.26 -1.21 -14.23
CA ARG A 10 -0.88 0.02 -13.72
C ARG A 10 -2.41 -0.17 -13.68
N PRO A 11 -3.16 0.28 -12.66
CA PRO A 11 -2.81 1.30 -11.67
C PRO A 11 -2.72 0.80 -10.21
N GLY A 12 -1.74 1.35 -9.46
CA GLY A 12 -1.56 1.20 -8.00
C GLY A 12 -0.59 0.13 -7.50
N VAL A 13 0.49 -0.13 -8.22
CA VAL A 13 1.21 -1.42 -8.12
C VAL A 13 2.15 -1.54 -6.92
N TRP A 14 1.76 -2.39 -5.96
CA TRP A 14 2.66 -3.20 -5.15
C TRP A 14 2.80 -4.58 -5.83
N THR A 15 4.02 -5.00 -6.14
CA THR A 15 4.38 -6.08 -7.08
C THR A 15 3.57 -7.41 -6.95
N GLU A 16 2.69 -7.68 -7.91
CA GLU A 16 2.04 -9.01 -8.12
C GLU A 16 2.97 -10.03 -8.80
N ALA A 17 4.29 -9.85 -8.70
CA ALA A 17 5.25 -10.70 -9.39
C ALA A 17 5.18 -12.14 -8.83
N GLY A 18 4.47 -13.02 -9.55
CA GLY A 18 4.28 -14.43 -9.19
C GLY A 18 2.86 -14.80 -8.73
N ALA A 19 1.92 -13.85 -8.65
CA ALA A 19 0.53 -14.16 -8.33
C ALA A 19 -0.24 -14.59 -9.60
N GLU A 20 -0.31 -15.90 -9.84
CA GLU A 20 -0.93 -16.47 -11.05
C GLU A 20 -2.46 -16.50 -10.97
N THR A 21 -3.03 -16.55 -9.76
CA THR A 21 -4.49 -16.59 -9.53
C THR A 21 -5.01 -15.37 -8.77
N ALA A 22 -6.30 -15.06 -8.91
CA ALA A 22 -6.95 -13.97 -8.16
C ALA A 22 -6.81 -14.13 -6.64
N MET A 23 -6.80 -15.38 -6.14
CA MET A 23 -6.59 -15.67 -4.72
C MET A 23 -5.17 -15.36 -4.26
N ASP A 24 -4.18 -15.61 -5.11
CA ASP A 24 -2.78 -15.31 -4.80
C ASP A 24 -2.53 -13.80 -4.79
N LYS A 25 -3.20 -13.06 -5.69
CA LYS A 25 -3.19 -11.60 -5.72
C LYS A 25 -3.78 -11.02 -4.43
N MET A 26 -4.96 -11.49 -4.04
CA MET A 26 -5.61 -11.08 -2.79
C MET A 26 -4.73 -11.40 -1.57
N ARG A 27 -4.11 -12.58 -1.51
CA ARG A 27 -3.18 -12.93 -0.43
C ARG A 27 -1.96 -12.02 -0.41
N ALA A 28 -1.37 -11.73 -1.57
CA ALA A 28 -0.23 -10.82 -1.69
C ALA A 28 -0.59 -9.43 -1.15
N GLN A 29 -1.72 -8.87 -1.58
CA GLN A 29 -2.23 -7.57 -1.11
C GLN A 29 -2.45 -7.56 0.41
N LEU A 30 -3.06 -8.60 0.97
CA LEU A 30 -3.28 -8.70 2.43
C LEU A 30 -1.96 -8.79 3.21
N MET A 31 -1.00 -9.58 2.73
CA MET A 31 0.32 -9.69 3.38
C MET A 31 1.08 -8.38 3.32
N GLN A 32 1.06 -7.69 2.18
CA GLN A 32 1.68 -6.38 2.00
C GLN A 32 1.05 -5.33 2.92
N GLY A 33 -0.29 -5.25 2.93
CA GLY A 33 -1.05 -4.38 3.83
C GLY A 33 -0.73 -4.65 5.31
N ALA A 34 -0.54 -5.91 5.70
CA ALA A 34 -0.14 -6.25 7.07
C ALA A 34 1.25 -5.70 7.43
N VAL A 35 2.22 -5.75 6.51
CA VAL A 35 3.57 -5.19 6.71
C VAL A 35 3.50 -3.66 6.87
N ILE A 36 2.80 -2.96 5.97
CA ILE A 36 2.61 -1.50 6.09
C ILE A 36 1.97 -1.15 7.43
N ASN A 37 0.88 -1.84 7.77
CA ASN A 37 0.09 -1.49 8.94
C ASN A 37 0.84 -1.74 10.24
N ARG A 38 1.86 -2.61 10.24
CA ARG A 38 2.76 -2.73 11.38
C ARG A 38 3.52 -1.43 11.65
N LEU A 39 3.94 -0.72 10.60
CA LEU A 39 4.64 0.57 10.69
C LEU A 39 3.68 1.74 10.97
N LEU A 40 2.47 1.71 10.39
CA LEU A 40 1.53 2.84 10.50
C LEU A 40 0.71 2.86 11.79
N ARG A 41 0.41 1.70 12.39
CA ARG A 41 -0.44 1.59 13.59
C ARG A 41 0.03 2.42 14.79
N PRO A 42 1.33 2.49 15.13
CA PRO A 42 1.81 3.35 16.23
C PRO A 42 1.45 4.83 16.05
N HIS A 43 1.26 5.25 14.80
CA HIS A 43 0.91 6.63 14.43
C HIS A 43 -0.60 6.86 14.25
N GLY A 44 -1.44 5.86 14.56
CA GLY A 44 -2.89 5.97 14.39
C GLY A 44 -3.35 5.98 12.93
N LEU A 45 -2.53 5.41 12.03
CA LEU A 45 -2.76 5.32 10.60
C LEU A 45 -2.97 3.86 10.19
N VAL A 46 -3.84 3.64 9.20
CA VAL A 46 -4.12 2.32 8.63
C VAL A 46 -4.23 2.43 7.11
N ALA A 47 -3.44 1.63 6.39
CA ALA A 47 -3.54 1.44 4.95
C ALA A 47 -4.41 0.22 4.63
N SER A 48 -5.34 0.37 3.69
CA SER A 48 -6.19 -0.71 3.17
C SER A 48 -6.21 -0.65 1.65
N ASP A 49 -6.28 -1.82 1.01
CA ASP A 49 -6.57 -1.87 -0.43
C ASP A 49 -8.04 -1.49 -0.63
N GLY A 50 -8.33 -0.53 -1.52
CA GLY A 50 -9.67 -0.02 -1.76
C GLY A 50 -10.65 -1.03 -2.35
N GLY A 51 -10.19 -2.25 -2.66
CA GLY A 51 -10.99 -3.37 -3.14
C GLY A 51 -11.57 -3.06 -4.52
N THR A 52 -12.78 -2.48 -4.54
CA THR A 52 -13.42 -2.01 -5.78
C THR A 52 -12.93 -0.63 -6.22
N VAL A 53 -12.40 0.18 -5.30
CA VAL A 53 -11.85 1.51 -5.61
C VAL A 53 -10.34 1.36 -5.88
N PRO A 54 -9.84 1.77 -7.05
CA PRO A 54 -8.41 1.72 -7.33
C PRO A 54 -7.62 2.59 -6.35
N GLY A 55 -6.47 2.07 -5.90
CA GLY A 55 -5.54 2.77 -5.02
C GLY A 55 -5.55 2.26 -3.58
N ILE A 56 -4.71 2.89 -2.77
CA ILE A 56 -4.53 2.58 -1.35
C ILE A 56 -5.34 3.60 -0.54
N GLN A 57 -6.19 3.12 0.35
CA GLN A 57 -6.92 3.95 1.30
C GLN A 57 -6.10 4.10 2.58
N LEU A 58 -5.73 5.32 2.92
CA LEU A 58 -5.11 5.69 4.19
C LEU A 58 -6.18 6.28 5.12
N SER A 59 -6.47 5.60 6.22
CA SER A 59 -7.44 6.03 7.22
C SER A 59 -6.77 6.37 8.54
N THR A 60 -7.32 7.40 9.19
CA THR A 60 -6.92 7.86 10.53
C THR A 60 -7.88 7.32 11.60
N MET A 61 -7.47 7.32 12.86
CA MET A 61 -8.36 6.95 14.00
C MET A 61 -9.56 7.88 14.18
N THR A 62 -9.52 9.10 13.62
CA THR A 62 -10.63 10.07 13.66
C THR A 62 -11.63 9.87 12.52
N GLY A 63 -11.39 8.92 11.62
CA GLY A 63 -12.28 8.58 10.51
C GLY A 63 -11.99 9.32 9.21
N ALA A 64 -11.02 10.23 9.17
CA ALA A 64 -10.56 10.82 7.91
C ALA A 64 -9.88 9.75 7.06
N THR A 65 -10.22 9.69 5.77
CA THR A 65 -9.66 8.73 4.81
C THR A 65 -9.23 9.46 3.54
N THR A 66 -8.02 9.19 3.08
CA THR A 66 -7.45 9.67 1.82
C THR A 66 -7.19 8.48 0.91
N ILE A 67 -7.51 8.58 -0.38
CA ILE A 67 -7.14 7.56 -1.37
C ILE A 67 -5.92 8.07 -2.12
N VAL A 68 -4.87 7.27 -2.17
CA VAL A 68 -3.63 7.55 -2.88
C VAL A 68 -3.40 6.47 -3.94
N ASP A 69 -2.72 6.83 -5.02
CA ASP A 69 -2.59 5.91 -6.15
C ASP A 69 -1.66 4.74 -5.85
N ASP A 70 -0.53 4.97 -5.19
CA ASP A 70 0.52 3.98 -4.99
C ASP A 70 1.28 4.14 -3.66
N LEU A 71 2.24 3.24 -3.42
CA LEU A 71 3.03 3.19 -2.20
C LEU A 71 3.91 4.44 -1.97
N PRO A 72 4.59 5.00 -3.00
CA PRO A 72 5.25 6.30 -2.86
C PRO A 72 4.31 7.41 -2.38
N MET A 73 3.13 7.56 -3.02
CA MET A 73 2.16 8.57 -2.60
C MET A 73 1.59 8.30 -1.21
N LEU A 74 1.44 7.03 -0.81
CA LEU A 74 1.10 6.66 0.56
C LEU A 74 2.12 7.19 1.56
N TRP A 75 3.41 7.05 1.25
CA TRP A 75 4.47 7.51 2.15
C TRP A 75 4.49 9.03 2.26
N GLU A 76 4.39 9.74 1.15
CA GLU A 76 4.29 11.21 1.13
C GLU A 76 3.08 11.69 1.96
N GLU A 77 1.93 11.05 1.81
CA GLU A 77 0.71 11.41 2.55
C GLU A 77 0.85 11.10 4.05
N VAL A 78 1.49 10.00 4.43
CA VAL A 78 1.79 9.67 5.82
C VAL A 78 2.68 10.74 6.44
N GLU A 79 3.79 11.10 5.79
CA GLU A 79 4.70 12.15 6.28
C GLU A 79 3.99 13.50 6.38
N ARG A 80 3.12 13.83 5.42
CA ARG A 80 2.30 15.03 5.45
C ARG A 80 1.33 15.05 6.64
N GLN A 81 0.71 13.93 6.99
CA GLN A 81 -0.19 13.83 8.14
C GLN A 81 0.55 13.85 9.49
N LEU A 82 1.76 13.30 9.55
CA LEU A 82 2.59 13.30 10.76
C LEU A 82 3.34 14.61 10.97
N GLY A 83 3.59 15.37 9.90
CA GLY A 83 4.36 16.61 9.94
C GLY A 83 5.87 16.40 10.09
N HIS A 84 6.33 15.15 9.97
CA HIS A 84 7.74 14.78 9.99
C HIS A 84 7.98 13.54 9.11
N PRO A 85 9.22 13.31 8.62
CA PRO A 85 9.55 12.10 7.88
C PRO A 85 9.34 10.84 8.72
N LEU A 86 8.96 9.74 8.06
CA LEU A 86 8.86 8.41 8.66
C LEU A 86 9.83 7.48 7.93
N ASP A 87 10.82 6.92 8.63
CA ASP A 87 11.75 5.96 8.01
C ASP A 87 11.19 4.54 8.15
N PRO A 88 10.82 3.85 7.04
CA PRO A 88 10.30 2.49 7.09
C PRO A 88 11.34 1.44 7.50
N LEU A 89 12.63 1.78 7.48
CA LEU A 89 13.75 0.86 7.74
C LEU A 89 14.44 1.12 9.09
N ALA A 90 13.92 2.05 9.90
CA ALA A 90 14.51 2.41 11.18
C ALA A 90 14.31 1.34 12.29
N ASP A 91 13.37 0.41 12.11
CA ASP A 91 13.04 -0.69 13.04
C ASP A 91 13.43 -2.09 12.51
#